data_AF-A0A9D9WUY4-F1
#
_entry.id   AF-A0A9D9WUY4-F1
#
_cell.length_a   1.000
_cell.length_b   1.000
_cell.length_c   1.000
_cell.angle_alpha   90.00
_cell.angle_beta   90.00
_cell.angle_gamma   90.00
#
_symmetry.space_group_name_H-M   'P 1'
#
loop_
_entity.id
_entity.type
_entity.pdbx_description
1 polymer ?
#
loop_
_entity_poly.entity_id
_entity_poly.type
_entity_poly.pdbx_seq_one_letter_code
_entity_poly.pdbx_strand_id
1 'polypeptide(L)'
;MNNFIKRIAIVISALAVMSTAAFAQGSYRQPPKEILDVLNAPAIPATSISPTRDKIALLEPLRYPPISELAQPMLRIAGLRINPNTNGQHRQPYSLSLKIKNVADGKEWPVAVPPGAQLISPSWAPDGKHIAVGNVTPTGVELWIVDTMTAKATKVKGVMVNTAFGGFSWEDSKTISATLVPSKRGPAPA
;
A
#
# COMPACT_ATOMS: atom_id res chain seq x y z
N MET A 1 23.73 -49.21 40.32
CA MET A 1 22.91 -48.17 39.65
C MET A 1 23.32 -46.80 40.20
N ASN A 2 24.44 -46.18 39.80
CA ASN A 2 24.91 -45.01 40.57
C ASN A 2 25.72 -43.90 39.88
N ASN A 3 26.26 -44.07 38.67
CA ASN A 3 27.05 -43.00 38.02
C ASN A 3 26.53 -42.59 36.63
N PHE A 4 25.96 -43.52 35.86
CA PHE A 4 25.42 -43.23 34.52
C PHE A 4 24.15 -42.35 34.57
N ILE A 5 23.20 -42.70 35.44
CA ILE A 5 21.97 -41.94 35.66
C ILE A 5 22.28 -40.53 36.21
N LYS A 6 23.29 -40.39 37.08
CA LYS A 6 23.73 -39.09 37.60
C LYS A 6 24.31 -38.20 36.51
N ARG A 7 25.08 -38.76 35.56
CA ARG A 7 25.63 -38.00 34.42
C ARG A 7 24.53 -37.53 33.47
N ILE A 8 23.54 -38.37 33.19
CA ILE A 8 22.38 -37.99 32.37
C ILE A 8 21.57 -36.87 33.06
N ALA A 9 21.32 -37.01 34.37
CA ALA A 9 20.63 -35.96 35.13
C ALA A 9 21.40 -34.63 35.11
N ILE A 10 22.73 -34.65 35.24
CA ILE A 10 23.57 -33.45 35.15
C ILE A 10 23.49 -32.81 33.76
N VAL A 11 23.51 -33.60 32.69
CA VAL A 11 23.40 -33.07 31.31
C VAL A 11 22.01 -32.47 31.06
N ILE A 12 20.93 -33.13 31.51
CA ILE A 12 19.56 -32.60 31.39
C ILE A 12 19.41 -31.30 32.20
N SER A 13 19.95 -31.25 33.41
CA SER A 13 19.94 -30.03 34.23
C SER A 13 20.77 -28.90 33.60
N ALA A 14 21.92 -29.21 32.98
CA ALA A 14 22.72 -28.21 32.28
C ALA A 14 22.00 -27.66 31.03
N LEU A 15 21.32 -28.52 30.27
CA LEU A 15 20.48 -28.09 29.14
C LEU A 15 19.27 -27.25 29.58
N ALA A 16 18.65 -27.58 30.72
CA ALA A 16 17.54 -26.81 31.28
C ALA A 16 17.96 -25.42 31.83
N VAL A 17 19.20 -25.27 32.28
CA VAL A 17 19.77 -23.98 32.69
C VAL A 17 20.15 -23.13 31.47
N MET A 18 20.58 -23.74 30.36
CA MET A 18 20.86 -23.01 29.12
C MET A 18 19.58 -22.51 28.41
N SER A 19 18.44 -23.19 28.56
CA SER A 19 17.18 -22.74 27.95
C SER A 19 16.57 -21.50 28.61
N THR A 20 16.90 -21.17 29.86
CA THR A 20 16.46 -19.92 30.50
C THR A 20 17.26 -18.71 29.99
N ALA A 21 18.52 -18.89 29.59
CA ALA A 21 19.33 -17.86 28.95
C ALA A 21 18.87 -17.54 27.50
N ALA A 22 18.05 -18.40 26.89
CA ALA A 22 17.50 -18.19 25.55
C ALA A 22 16.30 -17.22 25.53
N PHE A 23 15.76 -16.79 26.67
CA PHE A 23 14.70 -15.78 26.77
C PHE A 23 15.24 -14.33 26.86
N ALA A 24 16.42 -14.06 26.29
CA ALA A 24 17.02 -12.72 26.24
C ALA A 24 16.33 -11.76 25.23
N GLN A 25 15.23 -12.18 24.58
CA GLN A 25 14.39 -11.27 23.81
C GLN A 25 13.46 -10.52 24.77
N GLY A 26 13.90 -9.36 25.25
CA GLY A 26 13.04 -8.45 26.01
C GLY A 26 11.73 -8.17 25.27
N SER A 27 10.65 -7.95 26.02
CA SER A 27 9.34 -7.62 25.45
C SER A 27 9.41 -6.34 24.60
N TYR A 28 8.58 -6.28 23.54
CA TYR A 28 8.50 -5.11 22.69
C TYR A 28 8.11 -3.89 23.52
N ARG A 29 9.00 -2.90 23.60
CA ARG A 29 8.76 -1.65 24.32
C ARG A 29 8.14 -0.65 23.36
N GLN A 30 7.00 -0.09 23.76
CA GLN A 30 6.41 1.02 23.04
C GLN A 30 7.09 2.34 23.43
N PRO A 31 7.27 3.28 22.49
CA PRO A 31 7.64 4.64 22.83
C PRO A 31 6.61 5.30 23.77
N PRO A 32 7.00 6.31 24.56
CA PRO A 32 6.05 7.15 25.30
C PRO A 32 4.95 7.72 24.40
N LYS A 33 3.78 8.00 24.99
CA LYS A 33 2.58 8.41 24.25
C LYS A 33 2.81 9.66 23.40
N GLU A 34 3.56 10.62 23.91
CA GLU A 34 3.84 11.88 23.23
C GLU A 34 4.59 11.65 21.91
N ILE A 35 5.52 10.69 21.92
CA ILE A 35 6.27 10.29 20.72
C ILE A 35 5.36 9.54 19.76
N LEU A 36 4.52 8.63 20.26
CA LEU A 36 3.54 7.92 19.44
C LEU A 36 2.54 8.88 18.77
N ASP A 37 2.08 9.90 19.48
CA ASP A 37 1.12 10.87 18.96
C ASP A 37 1.75 11.73 17.85
N VAL A 38 3.03 12.13 17.99
CA VAL A 38 3.77 12.83 16.93
C VAL A 38 3.99 11.94 15.70
N LEU A 39 4.36 10.67 15.90
CA LEU A 39 4.55 9.73 14.81
C LEU A 39 3.22 9.46 14.09
N ASN A 40 2.12 9.25 14.82
CA ASN A 40 0.82 8.93 14.26
C ASN A 40 -0.02 10.14 13.86
N ALA A 41 0.51 11.37 13.98
CA ALA A 41 -0.18 12.57 13.53
C ALA A 41 -0.53 12.48 12.03
N PRO A 42 -1.67 13.04 11.58
CA PRO A 42 -2.07 13.02 10.18
C PRO A 42 -0.96 13.53 9.25
N ALA A 43 -0.75 12.84 8.13
CA ALA A 43 0.24 13.26 7.13
C ALA A 43 -0.19 14.56 6.44
N ILE A 44 0.79 15.39 6.09
CA ILE A 44 0.56 16.50 5.18
C ILE A 44 0.05 15.88 3.86
N PRO A 45 -1.14 16.29 3.37
CA PRO A 45 -1.66 15.72 2.13
C PRO A 45 -0.72 15.99 0.96
N ALA A 46 -0.52 14.97 0.12
CA ALA A 46 0.10 15.17 -1.18
C ALA A 46 -0.90 15.91 -2.08
N THR A 47 -0.41 16.90 -2.82
CA THR A 47 -1.23 17.74 -3.68
C THR A 47 -0.99 17.40 -5.15
N SER A 48 -2.06 17.40 -5.94
CA SER A 48 -1.98 17.29 -7.39
C SER A 48 -2.96 18.26 -8.03
N ILE A 49 -2.47 19.17 -8.86
CA ILE A 49 -3.28 20.24 -9.46
C ILE A 49 -3.83 19.75 -10.81
N SER A 50 -5.11 20.00 -11.05
CA SER A 50 -5.76 19.73 -12.34
C SER A 50 -5.06 20.48 -13.50
N PRO A 51 -5.05 19.92 -14.73
CA PRO A 51 -4.51 20.60 -15.90
C PRO A 51 -5.16 21.97 -16.18
N THR A 52 -6.45 22.09 -15.86
CA THR A 52 -7.26 23.32 -15.93
C THR A 52 -6.99 24.31 -14.80
N ARG A 53 -6.20 23.92 -13.79
CA ARG A 53 -5.80 24.74 -12.62
C ARG A 53 -6.95 25.26 -11.75
N ASP A 54 -8.14 24.69 -11.88
CA ASP A 54 -9.33 25.08 -11.12
C ASP A 54 -9.57 24.17 -9.91
N LYS A 55 -8.98 22.97 -9.90
CA LYS A 55 -9.10 21.99 -8.81
C LYS A 55 -7.75 21.43 -8.36
N ILE A 56 -7.69 21.01 -7.09
CA ILE A 56 -6.57 20.30 -6.46
C ILE A 56 -7.08 18.99 -5.86
N ALA A 57 -6.40 17.90 -6.14
CA ALA A 57 -6.55 16.63 -5.45
C ALA A 57 -5.63 16.63 -4.22
N LEU A 58 -6.21 16.41 -3.05
CA LEU A 58 -5.52 16.26 -1.79
C LEU A 58 -5.57 14.78 -1.40
N LEU A 59 -4.42 14.13 -1.44
CA LEU A 59 -4.27 12.72 -1.09
C LEU A 59 -3.66 12.58 0.29
N GLU A 60 -4.24 11.74 1.14
CA GLU A 60 -3.72 11.49 2.48
C GLU A 60 -2.78 10.27 2.47
N PRO A 61 -1.45 10.45 2.48
CA PRO A 61 -0.52 9.32 2.42
C PRO A 61 -0.47 8.56 3.76
N LEU A 62 -0.35 7.24 3.70
CA LEU A 62 -0.03 6.44 4.88
C LEU A 62 1.49 6.41 5.10
N ARG A 63 1.97 7.01 6.20
CA ARG A 63 3.41 7.05 6.52
C ARG A 63 3.97 5.71 7.01
N TYR A 64 3.19 5.01 7.84
CA TYR A 64 3.63 3.80 8.53
C TYR A 64 2.69 2.64 8.20
N PRO A 65 2.97 1.87 7.13
CA PRO A 65 2.18 0.70 6.80
C PRO A 65 2.35 -0.40 7.86
N PRO A 66 1.34 -1.27 8.04
CA PRO A 66 1.39 -2.36 9.02
C PRO A 66 2.46 -3.39 8.65
N ILE A 67 2.95 -4.12 9.66
CA ILE A 67 3.96 -5.19 9.48
C ILE A 67 3.47 -6.27 8.50
N SER A 68 2.16 -6.53 8.45
CA SER A 68 1.56 -7.48 7.51
C SER A 68 1.79 -7.09 6.04
N GLU A 69 1.85 -5.80 5.73
CA GLU A 69 2.19 -5.33 4.38
C GLU A 69 3.68 -5.49 4.10
N LEU A 70 4.53 -5.18 5.07
CA LEU A 70 5.98 -5.37 4.96
C LEU A 70 6.38 -6.85 4.76
N ALA A 71 5.58 -7.76 5.32
CA ALA A 71 5.76 -9.20 5.21
C ALA A 71 5.22 -9.81 3.90
N GLN A 72 4.59 -9.01 3.02
CA GLN A 72 4.09 -9.53 1.75
C GLN A 72 5.24 -10.04 0.86
N PRO A 73 4.98 -11.00 -0.05
CA PRO A 73 6.01 -11.56 -0.92
C PRO A 73 6.70 -10.51 -1.78
N MET A 74 8.02 -10.63 -1.93
CA MET A 74 8.84 -9.71 -2.73
C MET A 74 9.75 -10.49 -3.67
N LEU A 75 9.46 -10.43 -4.96
CA LEU A 75 10.37 -10.89 -6.01
C LEU A 75 11.39 -9.81 -6.33
N ARG A 76 12.65 -10.22 -6.58
CA ARG A 76 13.77 -9.33 -6.94
C ARG A 76 14.24 -9.69 -8.35
N ILE A 77 13.74 -8.97 -9.36
CA ILE A 77 13.95 -9.30 -10.77
C ILE A 77 14.55 -8.08 -11.45
N ALA A 78 15.75 -8.20 -12.03
CA ALA A 78 16.43 -7.12 -12.76
C ALA A 78 16.50 -5.78 -11.96
N GLY A 79 16.68 -5.86 -10.65
CA GLY A 79 16.74 -4.69 -9.75
C GLY A 79 15.37 -4.16 -9.27
N LEU A 80 14.26 -4.67 -9.83
CA LEU A 80 12.91 -4.34 -9.39
C LEU A 80 12.51 -5.15 -8.16
N ARG A 81 11.67 -4.57 -7.32
CA ARG A 81 11.03 -5.23 -6.17
C ARG A 81 9.54 -5.34 -6.45
N ILE A 82 9.08 -6.55 -6.78
CA ILE A 82 7.73 -6.79 -7.28
C ILE A 82 6.95 -7.60 -6.26
N ASN A 83 5.73 -7.19 -5.97
CA ASN A 83 4.78 -8.01 -5.25
C ASN A 83 4.01 -8.91 -6.24
N PRO A 84 4.24 -10.24 -6.23
CA PRO A 84 3.64 -11.16 -7.21
C PRO A 84 2.12 -11.30 -7.06
N ASN A 85 1.56 -10.95 -5.89
CA ASN A 85 0.13 -10.99 -5.64
C ASN A 85 -0.58 -9.85 -6.37
N THR A 86 0.02 -8.66 -6.36
CA THR A 86 -0.61 -7.46 -6.92
C THR A 86 -0.15 -7.11 -8.33
N ASN A 87 0.96 -7.71 -8.81
CA ASN A 87 1.67 -7.28 -10.03
C ASN A 87 2.04 -5.78 -9.97
N GLY A 88 2.38 -5.30 -8.77
CA GLY A 88 2.83 -3.93 -8.51
C GLY A 88 4.18 -3.89 -7.82
N GLN A 89 4.67 -2.68 -7.56
CA GLN A 89 5.88 -2.49 -6.77
C GLN A 89 5.65 -2.95 -5.31
N HIS A 90 6.61 -3.69 -4.76
CA HIS A 90 6.59 -4.03 -3.33
C HIS A 90 6.82 -2.77 -2.51
N ARG A 91 5.98 -2.56 -1.47
CA ARG A 91 5.96 -1.34 -0.64
C ARG A 91 5.74 -0.06 -1.44
N GLN A 92 4.85 -0.11 -2.42
CA GLN A 92 4.44 1.08 -3.16
C GLN A 92 3.76 2.08 -2.19
N PRO A 93 4.21 3.34 -2.12
CA PRO A 93 3.52 4.36 -1.35
C PRO A 93 2.09 4.56 -1.88
N TYR A 94 1.13 4.70 -0.96
CA TYR A 94 -0.28 4.89 -1.30
C TYR A 94 -0.95 5.88 -0.34
N SER A 95 -2.14 6.30 -0.74
CA SER A 95 -2.99 7.20 0.02
C SER A 95 -4.29 6.52 0.47
N LEU A 96 -4.75 6.86 1.67
CA LEU A 96 -5.95 6.31 2.29
C LEU A 96 -7.22 6.99 1.80
N SER A 97 -7.09 8.27 1.45
CA SER A 97 -8.21 9.12 1.07
C SER A 97 -7.80 10.09 -0.03
N LEU A 98 -8.81 10.57 -0.75
CA LEU A 98 -8.71 11.59 -1.78
C LEU A 98 -9.81 12.63 -1.50
N LYS A 99 -9.44 13.90 -1.42
CA LYS A 99 -10.38 15.03 -1.43
C LYS A 99 -10.13 15.86 -2.67
N ILE A 100 -11.18 16.49 -3.18
CA ILE A 100 -11.06 17.52 -4.20
C ILE A 100 -11.26 18.87 -3.53
N LYS A 101 -10.39 19.82 -3.86
CA LYS A 101 -10.43 21.20 -3.44
C LYS A 101 -10.64 22.08 -4.65
N ASN A 102 -11.64 22.95 -4.61
CA ASN A 102 -11.78 24.03 -5.57
C ASN A 102 -10.75 25.13 -5.26
N VAL A 103 -10.05 25.60 -6.29
CA VAL A 103 -9.01 26.64 -6.14
C VAL A 103 -9.65 28.00 -5.87
N ALA A 104 -10.81 28.29 -6.45
CA ALA A 104 -11.41 29.61 -6.40
C ALA A 104 -11.91 30.02 -5.00
N ASP A 105 -12.54 29.09 -4.28
CA ASP A 105 -13.16 29.34 -2.97
C ASP A 105 -12.55 28.49 -1.84
N GLY A 106 -11.61 27.61 -2.16
CA GLY A 106 -10.97 26.72 -1.19
C GLY A 106 -11.87 25.60 -0.66
N LYS A 107 -13.10 25.45 -1.17
CA LYS A 107 -14.05 24.43 -0.72
C LYS A 107 -13.50 23.04 -1.01
N GLU A 108 -13.57 22.16 -0.02
CA GLU A 108 -13.10 20.78 -0.12
C GLU A 108 -14.27 19.81 -0.01
N TRP A 109 -14.23 18.72 -0.77
CA TRP A 109 -15.18 17.63 -0.65
C TRP A 109 -14.49 16.27 -0.77
N PRO A 110 -14.86 15.30 0.09
CA PRO A 110 -14.25 13.98 0.08
C PRO A 110 -14.74 13.17 -1.12
N VAL A 111 -13.83 12.40 -1.72
CA VAL A 111 -14.19 11.44 -2.77
C VAL A 111 -14.65 10.14 -2.13
N ALA A 112 -15.81 9.64 -2.58
CA ALA A 112 -16.34 8.36 -2.15
C ALA A 112 -15.54 7.21 -2.76
N VAL A 113 -14.53 6.75 -2.03
CA VAL A 113 -13.71 5.57 -2.33
C VAL A 113 -14.13 4.37 -1.47
N PRO A 114 -13.86 3.12 -1.88
CA PRO A 114 -14.19 1.96 -1.06
C PRO A 114 -13.47 2.01 0.32
N PRO A 115 -14.08 1.43 1.38
CA PRO A 115 -13.42 1.34 2.68
C PRO A 115 -12.08 0.62 2.60
N GLY A 116 -11.05 1.18 3.22
CA GLY A 116 -9.70 0.63 3.20
C GLY A 116 -8.99 0.76 1.85
N ALA A 117 -9.43 1.67 0.98
CA ALA A 117 -8.76 1.94 -0.28
C ALA A 117 -7.26 2.26 -0.10
N GLN A 118 -6.44 1.70 -0.99
CA GLN A 118 -5.02 1.98 -1.10
C GLN A 118 -4.76 2.65 -2.45
N LEU A 119 -4.91 3.97 -2.48
CA LEU A 119 -4.91 4.76 -3.71
C LEU A 119 -3.49 5.04 -4.18
N ILE A 120 -3.20 4.76 -5.46
CA ILE A 120 -1.90 4.97 -6.07
C ILE A 120 -2.01 5.71 -7.41
N SER A 121 -0.91 6.35 -7.79
CA SER A 121 -0.70 6.93 -9.12
C SER A 121 -1.86 7.79 -9.63
N PRO A 122 -2.33 8.80 -8.87
CA PRO A 122 -3.40 9.68 -9.33
C PRO A 122 -2.99 10.39 -10.63
N SER A 123 -3.84 10.31 -11.65
CA SER A 123 -3.62 10.90 -12.96
C SER A 123 -4.85 11.64 -13.43
N TRP A 124 -4.69 12.93 -13.71
CA TRP A 124 -5.79 13.79 -14.19
C TRP A 124 -6.04 13.59 -15.69
N ALA A 125 -7.30 13.52 -16.07
CA ALA A 125 -7.69 13.70 -17.47
C ALA A 125 -7.32 15.12 -17.94
N PRO A 126 -6.95 15.32 -19.22
CA PRO A 126 -6.58 16.64 -19.75
C PRO A 126 -7.63 17.74 -19.54
N ASP A 127 -8.92 17.39 -19.50
CA ASP A 127 -10.01 18.33 -19.24
C ASP A 127 -10.26 18.63 -17.75
N GLY A 128 -9.53 18.00 -16.85
CA GLY A 128 -9.67 18.17 -15.40
C GLY A 128 -10.96 17.61 -14.82
N LYS A 129 -11.79 16.90 -15.60
CA LYS A 129 -13.09 16.38 -15.12
C LYS A 129 -12.98 15.05 -14.40
N HIS A 130 -11.96 14.27 -14.72
CA HIS A 130 -11.74 12.95 -14.14
C HIS A 130 -10.33 12.77 -13.58
N ILE A 131 -10.21 11.91 -12.59
CA ILE A 131 -8.92 11.41 -12.09
C ILE A 131 -8.95 9.89 -12.17
N ALA A 132 -7.98 9.28 -12.84
CA ALA A 132 -7.73 7.86 -12.77
C ALA A 132 -6.84 7.57 -11.55
N VAL A 133 -7.20 6.57 -10.76
CA VAL A 133 -6.42 6.10 -9.61
C VAL A 133 -6.35 4.57 -9.64
N GLY A 134 -5.23 4.02 -9.20
CA GLY A 134 -5.15 2.59 -8.88
C GLY A 134 -5.63 2.38 -7.45
N ASN A 135 -6.41 1.33 -7.19
CA ASN A 135 -6.72 0.86 -5.84
C ASN A 135 -6.04 -0.50 -5.63
N VAL A 136 -5.04 -0.54 -4.74
CA VAL A 136 -4.34 -1.78 -4.41
C VAL A 136 -5.24 -2.64 -3.52
N THR A 137 -5.43 -3.89 -3.92
CA THR A 137 -6.20 -4.90 -3.18
C THR A 137 -5.31 -6.13 -2.93
N PRO A 138 -5.72 -7.06 -2.05
CA PRO A 138 -4.95 -8.29 -1.83
C PRO A 138 -4.71 -9.14 -3.09
N THR A 139 -5.52 -8.96 -4.14
CA THR A 139 -5.49 -9.79 -5.36
C THR A 139 -5.00 -9.05 -6.61
N GLY A 140 -4.71 -7.75 -6.52
CA GLY A 140 -4.38 -6.96 -7.71
C GLY A 140 -4.54 -5.46 -7.52
N VAL A 141 -4.14 -4.70 -8.53
CA VAL A 141 -4.42 -3.27 -8.63
C VAL A 141 -5.63 -3.05 -9.52
N GLU A 142 -6.71 -2.53 -8.95
CA GLU A 142 -7.92 -2.16 -9.69
C GLU A 142 -7.77 -0.75 -10.28
N LEU A 143 -8.34 -0.50 -11.47
CA LEU A 143 -8.46 0.85 -12.02
C LEU A 143 -9.78 1.50 -11.60
N TRP A 144 -9.71 2.72 -11.09
CA TRP A 144 -10.86 3.51 -10.67
C TRP A 144 -10.85 4.89 -11.32
N ILE A 145 -12.03 5.39 -11.70
CA ILE A 145 -12.23 6.73 -12.25
C ILE A 145 -13.04 7.55 -11.25
N VAL A 146 -12.47 8.69 -10.87
CA VAL A 146 -13.08 9.67 -9.99
C VAL A 146 -13.66 10.79 -10.84
N ASP A 147 -14.96 11.02 -10.72
CA ASP A 147 -15.61 12.23 -11.25
C ASP A 147 -15.40 13.39 -10.27
N THR A 148 -14.78 14.46 -10.74
CA THR A 148 -14.31 15.56 -9.89
C THR A 148 -15.43 16.50 -9.46
N MET A 149 -16.54 16.52 -10.18
CA MET A 149 -17.70 17.37 -9.89
C MET A 149 -18.61 16.73 -8.84
N THR A 150 -18.81 15.41 -8.94
CA THR A 150 -19.67 14.63 -8.05
C THR A 150 -18.93 13.96 -6.90
N ALA A 151 -17.60 13.96 -6.93
CA ALA A 151 -16.74 13.29 -5.94
C ALA A 151 -16.95 11.77 -5.85
N LYS A 152 -17.41 11.14 -6.93
CA LYS A 152 -17.70 9.71 -6.94
C LYS A 152 -16.59 8.94 -7.64
N ALA A 153 -16.06 7.91 -6.98
CA ALA A 153 -15.15 6.96 -7.61
C ALA A 153 -15.92 5.74 -8.15
N THR A 154 -15.60 5.30 -9.36
CA THR A 154 -16.20 4.11 -9.99
C THR A 154 -15.10 3.16 -10.49
N LYS A 155 -15.20 1.89 -10.11
CA LYS A 155 -14.30 0.83 -10.59
C LYS A 155 -14.54 0.53 -12.07
N VAL A 156 -13.46 0.43 -12.84
CA VAL A 156 -13.50 -0.11 -14.20
C VAL A 156 -13.57 -1.65 -14.11
N LYS A 157 -14.73 -2.22 -14.43
CA LYS A 157 -14.99 -3.66 -14.26
C LYS A 157 -14.10 -4.50 -15.18
N GLY A 158 -13.60 -5.63 -14.67
CA GLY A 158 -12.79 -6.57 -15.45
C GLY A 158 -11.36 -6.11 -15.73
N VAL A 159 -10.93 -4.96 -15.22
CA VAL A 159 -9.60 -4.41 -15.42
C VAL A 159 -8.75 -4.58 -14.16
N MET A 160 -7.61 -5.26 -14.32
CA MET A 160 -6.54 -5.34 -13.34
C MET A 160 -5.27 -4.80 -13.97
N VAL A 161 -4.69 -3.76 -13.36
CA VAL A 161 -3.52 -3.06 -13.87
C VAL A 161 -2.26 -3.76 -13.36
N ASN A 162 -1.28 -3.91 -14.25
CA ASN A 162 0.09 -4.23 -13.89
C ASN A 162 0.86 -2.91 -13.68
N THR A 163 1.26 -2.65 -12.45
CA THR A 163 2.08 -1.48 -12.08
C THR A 163 3.52 -1.85 -11.74
N ALA A 164 3.92 -3.11 -11.89
CA ALA A 164 5.29 -3.56 -11.70
C ALA A 164 6.21 -3.10 -12.82
N PHE A 165 5.69 -3.06 -14.05
CA PHE A 165 6.37 -2.52 -15.22
C PHE A 165 5.31 -1.91 -16.14
N GLY A 166 5.00 -0.63 -15.91
CA GLY A 166 3.94 0.09 -16.61
C GLY A 166 3.00 0.80 -15.64
N GLY A 167 1.74 0.92 -16.04
CA GLY A 167 0.73 1.63 -15.27
C GLY A 167 -0.45 1.99 -16.17
N PHE A 168 -1.03 3.15 -15.91
CA PHE A 168 -2.10 3.73 -16.72
C PHE A 168 -1.87 5.23 -16.94
N SER A 169 -2.30 5.73 -18.08
CA SER A 169 -2.26 7.15 -18.41
C SER A 169 -3.46 7.54 -19.26
N TRP A 170 -3.89 8.78 -19.12
CA TRP A 170 -4.85 9.38 -20.03
C TRP A 170 -4.15 9.70 -21.36
N GLU A 171 -4.72 9.23 -22.46
CA GLU A 171 -4.29 9.60 -23.82
C GLU A 171 -5.05 10.84 -24.30
N ASP A 172 -6.31 10.95 -23.88
CA ASP A 172 -7.18 12.09 -24.05
C ASP A 172 -8.15 12.17 -22.85
N SER A 173 -9.17 13.03 -22.89
CA SER A 173 -10.11 13.19 -21.76
C SER A 173 -11.13 12.06 -21.57
N LYS A 174 -11.09 11.02 -22.41
CA LYS A 174 -12.04 9.89 -22.46
C LYS A 174 -11.35 8.53 -22.58
N THR A 175 -10.10 8.50 -23.04
CA THR A 175 -9.36 7.28 -23.33
C THR A 175 -8.18 7.14 -22.37
N ILE A 176 -8.06 5.94 -21.78
CA ILE A 176 -6.93 5.54 -20.93
C ILE A 176 -6.21 4.38 -21.61
N SER A 177 -4.90 4.49 -21.72
CA SER A 177 -4.04 3.33 -21.95
C SER A 177 -3.65 2.73 -20.61
N ALA A 178 -3.63 1.40 -20.52
CA ALA A 178 -3.25 0.70 -19.30
C ALA A 178 -2.50 -0.59 -19.62
N THR A 179 -1.45 -0.87 -18.86
CA THR A 179 -0.80 -2.17 -18.85
C THR A 179 -1.63 -3.13 -18.01
N LEU A 180 -2.14 -4.20 -18.61
CA LEU A 180 -3.06 -5.13 -17.93
C LEU A 180 -2.35 -6.40 -17.47
N VAL A 181 -2.85 -6.97 -16.37
CA VAL A 181 -2.51 -8.34 -16.00
C VAL A 181 -3.25 -9.30 -16.94
N PRO A 182 -2.55 -10.20 -17.66
CA PRO A 182 -3.20 -11.16 -18.54
C PRO A 182 -4.19 -12.06 -17.80
N SER A 183 -5.39 -12.24 -18.34
CA SER A 183 -6.45 -13.06 -17.71
C SER A 183 -6.07 -14.54 -17.57
N LYS A 184 -5.15 -15.03 -18.41
CA LYS A 184 -4.63 -16.41 -18.39
C LYS A 184 -3.22 -16.50 -17.80
N ARG A 185 -2.83 -15.57 -16.92
CA ARG A 185 -1.54 -15.61 -16.23
C ARG A 185 -1.47 -16.88 -15.37
N GLY A 186 -0.45 -17.72 -15.62
CA GLY A 186 -0.16 -18.90 -14.81
C GLY A 186 0.44 -18.56 -13.44
N PRO A 187 0.72 -19.57 -12.60
CA PRO A 187 1.43 -19.38 -11.35
C PRO A 187 2.83 -18.81 -11.59
N ALA A 188 3.44 -18.23 -10.55
CA ALA A 188 4.83 -17.82 -10.61
C ALA A 188 5.73 -19.03 -10.91
N PRO A 189 6.75 -18.89 -11.79
CA PRO A 189 7.74 -19.94 -12.02
C PRO A 189 8.48 -20.30 -10.71
N ALA A 190 8.92 -21.56 -10.62
CA ALA A 190 9.69 -22.09 -9.49
C ALA A 190 11.13 -21.55 -9.45
#